data_AF-A0A436W0C0-F1
#
_entry.id   AF-A0A436W0C0-F1
#
_cell.length_a   1.000
_cell.length_b   1.000
_cell.length_c   1.000
_cell.angle_alpha   90.00
_cell.angle_beta   90.00
_cell.angle_gamma   90.00
#
_symmetry.space_group_name_H-M   'P 1'
#
loop_
_entity.id
_entity.type
_entity.pdbx_description
1 polymer ?
#
loop_
_entity_poly.entity_id
_entity_poly.type
_entity_poly.pdbx_seq_one_letter_code
_entity_poly.pdbx_strand_id
1 'polypeptide(L)'
;MSETVLDRLEKAKAEVARLEIEARAAHCSVVGHRWKSIGGCNAGCHKDCSCSVPVHECEVCKECDYGDNAWADETRRNCVAVNGPFEDEEATA
;
A
#
# COMPACT_ATOMS: atom_id res chain seq x y z
N MET A 1 -15.47 43.44 -9.90
CA MET A 1 -15.97 42.44 -10.86
C MET A 1 -16.30 41.20 -10.05
N SER A 2 -17.58 40.82 -9.96
CA SER A 2 -18.01 39.62 -9.24
C SER A 2 -17.69 38.38 -10.07
N GLU A 3 -17.10 37.37 -9.44
CA GLU A 3 -16.85 36.07 -10.06
C GLU A 3 -18.15 35.47 -10.59
N THR A 4 -18.15 35.04 -11.86
CA THR A 4 -19.33 34.45 -12.48
C THR A 4 -19.40 32.94 -12.20
N VAL A 5 -20.57 32.35 -12.45
CA VAL A 5 -20.73 30.90 -12.38
C VAL A 5 -19.84 30.18 -13.40
N LEU A 6 -19.57 30.80 -14.56
CA LEU A 6 -18.68 30.24 -15.57
C LEU A 6 -17.22 30.21 -15.09
N ASP A 7 -16.75 31.27 -14.43
CA ASP A 7 -15.42 31.31 -13.81
C ASP A 7 -15.27 30.21 -12.76
N ARG A 8 -16.30 30.01 -11.93
CA ARG A 8 -16.31 28.95 -10.91
C ARG A 8 -16.28 27.55 -11.53
N LEU A 9 -17.02 27.35 -12.62
CA LEU A 9 -17.05 26.09 -13.34
C LEU A 9 -15.70 25.77 -13.98
N GLU A 10 -15.04 26.76 -14.57
CA GLU A 10 -13.72 26.62 -15.16
C GLU A 10 -12.66 26.26 -14.11
N LYS A 11 -12.67 26.96 -12.96
CA LYS A 11 -11.79 26.64 -11.82
C LYS A 11 -12.02 25.23 -11.30
N ALA A 12 -13.28 24.82 -11.14
CA ALA A 12 -13.61 23.47 -10.68
C ALA A 12 -13.12 22.40 -11.67
N LYS A 13 -13.24 22.62 -12.98
CA LYS A 13 -12.72 21.70 -13.99
C LYS A 13 -11.19 21.61 -13.95
N ALA A 14 -10.49 22.73 -13.76
CA ALA A 14 -9.04 22.73 -13.61
C ALA A 14 -8.60 21.95 -12.36
N GLU A 15 -9.33 22.11 -11.25
CA GLU A 15 -9.07 21.36 -10.02
C GLU A 15 -9.29 19.85 -10.22
N VAL A 16 -10.39 19.46 -10.87
CA VAL A 16 -10.65 18.05 -11.22
C VAL A 16 -9.51 17.49 -12.08
N ALA A 17 -9.09 18.19 -13.12
CA ALA A 17 -7.99 17.75 -13.97
C ALA A 17 -6.67 17.56 -13.18
N ARG A 18 -6.39 18.43 -12.21
CA ARG A 18 -5.23 18.28 -11.32
C ARG A 18 -5.35 17.03 -10.45
N LEU A 19 -6.51 16.83 -9.82
CA LEU A 19 -6.78 15.67 -8.97
C LEU A 19 -6.75 14.36 -9.78
N GLU A 20 -7.18 14.37 -11.04
CA GLU A 20 -7.09 13.20 -11.92
C GLU A 20 -5.64 12.82 -12.24
N ILE A 21 -4.76 13.81 -12.45
CA ILE A 21 -3.32 13.57 -12.64
C ILE A 21 -2.71 12.99 -11.35
N GLU A 22 -3.03 13.57 -10.20
CA GLU A 22 -2.57 13.11 -8.89
C GLU A 22 -3.03 11.69 -8.60
N ALA A 23 -4.32 11.38 -8.82
CA ALA A 23 -4.88 10.06 -8.63
C ALA A 23 -4.26 9.00 -9.57
N ARG A 24 -3.86 9.38 -10.79
CA ARG A 24 -3.18 8.46 -11.72
C ARG A 24 -1.75 8.14 -11.27
N ALA A 25 -1.06 9.07 -10.63
CA ALA A 25 0.29 8.89 -10.13
C ALA A 25 0.34 8.29 -8.71
N ALA A 26 -0.75 8.41 -7.95
CA ALA A 26 -0.85 7.92 -6.59
C ALA A 26 -0.98 6.39 -6.54
N HIS A 27 -0.49 5.81 -5.45
CA HIS A 27 -0.59 4.37 -5.24
C HIS A 27 -2.06 3.95 -5.04
N CYS A 28 -2.42 2.73 -5.48
CA CYS A 28 -3.80 2.26 -5.46
C CYS A 28 -4.41 2.21 -4.03
N SER A 29 -3.59 2.27 -2.96
CA SER A 29 -4.02 2.43 -1.56
C SER A 29 -4.49 3.85 -1.21
N VAL A 30 -3.93 4.89 -1.83
CA VAL A 30 -4.27 6.31 -1.61
C VAL A 30 -5.50 6.71 -2.42
N VAL A 31 -5.66 6.15 -3.63
CA VAL A 31 -6.81 6.40 -4.52
C VAL A 31 -8.11 5.77 -3.98
N GLY A 32 -8.01 4.87 -3.01
CA GLY A 32 -9.17 4.18 -2.43
C GLY A 32 -9.72 3.06 -3.33
N HIS A 33 -8.88 2.48 -4.19
CA HIS A 33 -9.30 1.33 -4.98
C HIS A 33 -9.62 0.12 -4.09
N ARG A 34 -10.49 -0.75 -4.58
CA ARG A 34 -10.78 -2.02 -3.92
C ARG A 34 -9.61 -2.99 -4.13
N TRP A 35 -9.14 -3.54 -3.02
CA TRP A 35 -8.11 -4.57 -3.00
C TRP A 35 -8.74 -5.93 -2.67
N LYS A 36 -8.37 -6.95 -3.43
CA LYS A 36 -8.84 -8.33 -3.25
C LYS A 36 -7.66 -9.20 -2.83
N SER A 37 -7.84 -10.00 -1.78
CA SER A 37 -6.83 -11.00 -1.41
C SER A 37 -6.71 -12.07 -2.49
N ILE A 38 -5.48 -12.32 -2.95
CA ILE A 38 -5.16 -13.35 -3.96
C ILE A 38 -4.42 -14.55 -3.37
N GLY A 39 -4.13 -14.53 -2.07
CA GLY A 39 -3.39 -15.58 -1.37
C GLY A 39 -2.48 -14.99 -0.31
N GLY A 40 -1.41 -15.70 0.01
CA GLY A 40 -0.38 -15.22 0.91
C GLY A 40 1.03 -15.55 0.43
N CYS A 41 2.00 -14.74 0.85
CA CYS A 41 3.42 -14.99 0.66
C CYS A 41 4.09 -15.23 2.02
N ASN A 42 5.26 -15.86 2.01
CA ASN A 42 6.00 -16.05 3.26
C ASN A 42 6.39 -14.68 3.84
N ALA A 43 6.19 -14.47 5.14
CA ALA A 43 6.43 -13.18 5.78
C ALA A 43 7.91 -12.77 5.80
N GLY A 44 8.84 -13.73 5.62
CA GLY A 44 10.28 -13.48 5.60
C GLY A 44 10.83 -12.96 6.94
N CYS A 45 10.13 -13.24 8.03
CA CYS A 45 10.39 -12.71 9.36
C CYS A 45 11.66 -13.26 10.04
N HIS A 46 12.09 -14.47 9.65
CA HIS A 46 13.35 -15.14 10.05
C HIS A 46 13.65 -16.29 9.06
N LYS A 47 14.81 -16.94 9.19
CA LYS A 47 15.27 -18.01 8.26
C LYS A 47 14.30 -19.20 8.14
N ASP A 48 13.68 -19.59 9.24
CA ASP A 48 12.71 -20.69 9.32
C ASP A 48 11.25 -20.18 9.40
N CYS A 49 11.00 -18.96 8.90
CA CYS A 49 9.69 -18.30 9.01
C CYS A 49 8.62 -19.16 8.33
N SER A 50 7.64 -19.59 9.12
CA SER A 50 6.49 -20.36 8.66
C SER A 50 5.21 -19.52 8.55
N CYS A 51 5.24 -18.26 9.01
CA CYS A 51 4.09 -17.38 8.93
C CYS A 51 3.91 -16.81 7.50
N SER A 52 2.66 -16.67 7.11
CA SER A 52 2.24 -16.19 5.79
C SER A 52 1.56 -14.84 5.95
N VAL A 53 1.93 -13.88 5.12
CA VAL A 53 1.28 -12.58 5.03
C VAL A 53 0.33 -12.54 3.85
N PRO A 54 -0.84 -11.91 4.01
CA PRO A 54 -1.83 -11.80 2.96
C PRO A 54 -1.30 -10.91 1.84
N VAL A 55 -1.52 -11.34 0.60
CA VAL A 55 -1.19 -10.60 -0.61
C VAL A 55 -2.49 -10.14 -1.25
N HIS A 56 -2.56 -8.87 -1.63
CA HIS A 56 -3.72 -8.28 -2.27
C HIS A 56 -3.38 -7.76 -3.67
N GLU A 57 -4.33 -7.95 -4.58
CA GLU A 57 -4.33 -7.36 -5.92
C GLU A 57 -5.38 -6.26 -5.96
N CYS A 58 -5.03 -5.11 -6.54
CA CYS A 58 -6.01 -4.09 -6.84
C CYS A 58 -6.92 -4.55 -7.99
N GLU A 59 -8.24 -4.50 -7.78
CA GLU A 59 -9.20 -4.94 -8.81
C GLU A 59 -9.16 -4.07 -10.07
N VAL A 60 -8.74 -2.80 -9.93
CA VAL A 60 -8.69 -1.80 -11.01
C VAL A 60 -7.36 -1.82 -11.75
N CYS A 61 -6.25 -1.62 -11.03
CA CYS A 61 -4.92 -1.47 -11.62
C CYS A 61 -4.20 -2.81 -11.84
N LYS A 62 -4.70 -3.91 -11.25
CA LYS A 62 -4.08 -5.26 -11.28
C LYS A 62 -2.67 -5.33 -10.71
N GLU A 63 -2.28 -4.29 -9.99
CA GLU A 63 -1.06 -4.24 -9.23
C GLU A 63 -1.21 -5.05 -7.94
N CYS A 64 -0.13 -5.71 -7.55
CA CYS A 64 -0.06 -6.59 -6.39
C CYS A 64 0.75 -5.89 -5.29
N ASP A 65 0.29 -5.94 -4.04
CA ASP A 65 1.03 -5.38 -2.91
C ASP A 65 2.21 -6.26 -2.47
N TYR A 66 2.28 -7.51 -2.98
CA TYR A 66 3.30 -8.51 -2.62
C TYR A 66 3.49 -8.72 -1.11
N GLY A 67 2.46 -8.45 -0.30
CA GLY A 67 2.56 -8.52 1.16
C GLY A 67 3.25 -7.31 1.80
N ASP A 68 3.32 -6.18 1.09
CA ASP A 68 3.67 -4.86 1.62
C ASP A 68 2.38 -4.09 1.97
N ASN A 69 1.73 -4.56 3.04
CA ASN A 69 0.50 -3.96 3.56
C ASN A 69 0.53 -3.94 5.09
N ALA A 70 -0.30 -3.08 5.69
CA ALA A 70 -0.33 -2.90 7.14
C ALA A 70 -0.61 -4.20 7.90
N TRP A 71 -1.34 -5.14 7.28
CA TRP A 71 -1.65 -6.43 7.90
C TRP A 71 -0.44 -7.38 7.87
N ALA A 72 0.37 -7.30 6.82
CA ALA A 72 1.65 -7.98 6.74
C ALA A 72 2.64 -7.44 7.78
N ASP A 73 2.70 -6.12 7.97
CA ASP A 73 3.54 -5.49 9.01
C ASP A 73 3.16 -5.96 10.41
N GLU A 74 1.86 -6.00 10.71
CA GLU A 74 1.36 -6.51 11.98
C GLU A 74 1.72 -7.99 12.18
N THR A 75 1.55 -8.80 11.14
CA THR A 75 1.89 -10.23 11.17
C THR A 75 3.39 -10.44 11.41
N ARG A 76 4.26 -9.66 10.74
CA ARG A 76 5.72 -9.71 10.95
C ARG A 76 6.08 -9.31 12.38
N ARG A 77 5.50 -8.23 12.92
CA ARG A 77 5.71 -7.77 14.31
C ARG A 77 5.31 -8.84 15.32
N ASN A 78 4.14 -9.45 15.15
CA ASN A 78 3.67 -10.52 16.03
C ASN A 78 4.58 -11.75 15.96
N CYS A 79 5.05 -12.11 14.77
CA CYS A 79 5.96 -13.23 14.61
C CYS A 79 7.30 -13.00 15.32
N VAL A 80 7.86 -11.79 15.21
CA VAL A 80 9.07 -11.38 15.94
C VAL A 80 8.84 -11.40 17.46
N ALA A 81 7.67 -10.98 17.95
CA ALA A 81 7.34 -11.02 19.37
C ALA A 81 7.27 -12.44 19.94
N VAL A 82 6.83 -13.42 19.13
CA VAL A 82 6.69 -14.82 19.54
C VAL A 82 8.00 -15.61 19.38
N ASN A 83 8.72 -15.39 18.28
CA ASN A 83 9.89 -16.19 17.91
C ASN A 83 11.24 -15.48 18.19
N GLY A 84 11.21 -14.21 18.58
CA GLY A 84 12.40 -13.38 18.75
C GLY A 84 12.80 -12.64 17.45
N PRO A 85 13.54 -11.52 17.55
CA PRO A 85 14.14 -10.87 16.39
C PRO A 85 15.23 -11.75 15.77
N PHE A 86 15.44 -11.59 14.47
CA PHE A 86 16.60 -12.16 13.79
C PHE A 86 17.86 -11.44 14.28
N GLU A 87 18.61 -12.06 15.19
CA GLU A 87 19.96 -11.63 15.53
C GLU A 87 20.89 -12.08 14.40
N ASP A 88 21.15 -11.19 13.44
CA ASP A 88 22.29 -11.33 12.55
C ASP A 88 23.58 -11.24 13.38
N GLU A 89 24.12 -12.39 13.79
CA GLU A 89 25.54 -12.51 14.12
C GLU A 89 26.37 -12.33 12.83
N GLU A 90 26.47 -11.10 12.31
CA GLU A 90 27.65 -10.58 11.58
C GLU A 90 27.55 -9.07 11.31
N ALA A 91 27.73 -8.29 12.38
CA ALA A 91 28.43 -7.01 12.29
C ALA A 91 29.72 -7.11 13.12
N THR A 92 30.62 -8.02 12.72
CA THR A 92 31.98 -8.04 13.25
C THR A 92 32.98 -7.90 12.10
N ALA A 93 33.65 -6.74 12.10
CA ALA A 93 34.87 -6.35 11.38
C ALA A 93 34.76 -5.96 9.90
#